data_AF-A0A7M7NY11-F1
#
_entry.id   AF-A0A7M7NY11-F1
#
_cell.length_a   1.000
_cell.length_b   1.000
_cell.length_c   1.000
_cell.angle_alpha   90.00
_cell.angle_beta   90.00
_cell.angle_gamma   90.00
#
_symmetry.space_group_name_H-M   'P 1'
#
loop_
_entity.id
_entity.type
_entity.pdbx_description
1 polymer ?
#
loop_
_entity_poly.entity_id
_entity_poly.type
_entity_poly.pdbx_seq_one_letter_code
_entity_poly.pdbx_strand_id
1 'polypeptide(L)'
;MSDYDDQEYDEDQEGVDEPEIGQEEEGEEEEGNEQEQEEEEKIPEVPLTEDVIAENLSLLCKTGNGLAHAYVRLDIKEREITDISVLSQYIHLRYIDLTTNALRDISPLSSLTHLLTLNCDRNLLASAKLDELPYLQVASFAYNRIQTTEGINHPLIESLNLSFNEISLVSGLEPSKLSKLHTLELRGNKLTSTAGIYLPNLKNLFLGANMITKLEGLERLEHLTTLHLRDNQISNLDGFSENMRNLQYINMRGNMVSDVKETAKMKCLPKLRALILSENPCSDDDEYRMEVLIGIRRIERLDKDDYNEEERQEAEEIYETRRAEELAAGEGAEEVIQSDGDDA
;
A
#
# COMPACT_ATOMS: atom_id res chain seq x y z
N MET A 1 -0.53 9.14 29.48
CA MET A 1 -1.28 10.38 29.24
C MET A 1 -0.73 10.92 27.95
N SER A 2 -1.44 10.88 26.83
CA SER A 2 -2.88 10.70 26.62
C SER A 2 -3.06 10.40 25.13
N ASP A 3 -4.01 9.52 24.82
CA ASP A 3 -4.91 9.63 23.67
C ASP A 3 -4.26 9.94 22.32
N TYR A 4 -3.74 8.89 21.68
CA TYR A 4 -3.74 8.84 20.22
C TYR A 4 -5.09 8.26 19.83
N ASP A 5 -6.01 9.19 19.58
CA ASP A 5 -7.36 8.96 19.09
C ASP A 5 -7.37 7.89 18.00
N ASP A 6 -8.38 7.03 18.08
CA ASP A 6 -8.98 6.36 16.94
C ASP A 6 -9.29 7.45 15.90
N GLN A 7 -8.36 7.69 14.98
CA GLN A 7 -8.68 8.38 13.75
C GLN A 7 -9.54 7.39 12.95
N GLU A 8 -10.85 7.58 13.04
CA GLU A 8 -11.75 7.33 11.92
C GLU A 8 -11.02 7.89 10.69
N TYR A 9 -10.54 7.00 9.84
CA TYR A 9 -10.08 7.39 8.51
C TYR A 9 -11.32 7.91 7.80
N ASP A 10 -11.49 9.24 7.81
CA ASP A 10 -12.51 9.95 7.06
C ASP A 10 -12.55 9.38 5.64
N GLU A 11 -13.68 8.78 5.30
CA GLU A 11 -13.92 8.03 4.05
C GLU A 11 -14.06 8.93 2.81
N ASP A 12 -13.70 10.22 2.90
CA ASP A 12 -13.96 11.23 1.87
C ASP A 12 -12.72 12.03 1.41
N GLN A 13 -11.49 11.54 1.60
CA GLN A 13 -10.35 12.04 0.81
C GLN A 13 -10.33 11.45 -0.62
N GLU A 14 -11.49 11.42 -1.29
CA GLU A 14 -11.58 11.52 -2.75
C GLU A 14 -11.25 12.97 -3.13
N GLY A 15 -9.97 13.36 -3.13
CA GLY A 15 -9.60 14.74 -3.44
C GLY A 15 -8.13 15.10 -3.24
N VAL A 16 -7.22 14.29 -3.77
CA VAL A 16 -5.85 14.77 -4.03
C VAL A 16 -5.74 14.96 -5.53
N ASP A 17 -5.67 16.23 -5.94
CA ASP A 17 -5.57 16.72 -7.31
C ASP A 17 -4.73 15.80 -8.21
N GLU A 18 -5.40 15.21 -9.19
CA GLU A 18 -4.77 14.55 -10.34
C GLU A 18 -4.17 15.64 -11.25
N PRO A 19 -2.94 15.49 -11.76
CA PRO A 19 -2.58 16.18 -12.99
C PRO A 19 -3.38 15.54 -14.14
N GLU A 20 -4.22 16.34 -14.80
CA GLU A 20 -4.92 15.96 -16.04
C GLU A 20 -3.90 15.41 -17.05
N ILE A 21 -4.00 14.12 -17.37
CA ILE A 21 -3.33 13.56 -18.54
C ILE A 21 -4.17 14.02 -19.74
N GLY A 22 -3.69 15.08 -20.40
CA GLY A 22 -4.27 15.57 -21.63
C GLY A 22 -4.36 14.46 -22.68
N GLN A 23 -5.55 14.31 -23.26
CA GLN A 23 -5.76 13.51 -24.46
C GLN A 23 -5.04 14.20 -25.61
N GLU A 24 -3.91 13.66 -26.04
CA GLU A 24 -3.28 14.06 -27.30
C GLU A 24 -3.97 13.29 -28.45
N GLU A 25 -4.46 14.06 -29.41
CA GLU A 25 -5.13 13.60 -30.62
C GLU A 25 -4.20 12.72 -31.46
N GLU A 26 -4.75 11.61 -31.97
CA GLU A 26 -4.08 10.72 -32.92
C GLU A 26 -3.69 11.47 -34.20
N GLY A 27 -2.40 11.78 -34.33
CA GLY A 27 -1.74 12.17 -35.58
C GLY A 27 -0.85 11.02 -36.06
N GLU A 28 -1.20 10.44 -37.22
CA GLU A 28 -0.38 9.48 -37.93
C GLU A 28 0.94 10.12 -38.38
N GLU A 29 2.09 9.73 -37.80
CA GLU A 29 3.40 10.00 -38.43
C GLU A 29 4.34 8.78 -38.34
N GLU A 30 5.08 8.62 -39.44
CA GLU A 30 5.75 7.42 -39.93
C GLU A 30 7.00 7.00 -39.12
N GLU A 31 7.34 5.71 -39.25
CA GLU A 31 8.52 5.06 -38.69
C GLU A 31 9.84 5.82 -38.94
N GLY A 32 10.40 6.39 -37.87
CA GLY A 32 11.76 6.90 -37.80
C GLY A 32 12.45 6.37 -36.54
N ASN A 33 13.27 5.32 -36.69
CA ASN A 33 14.05 4.75 -35.60
C ASN A 33 15.27 5.65 -35.31
N GLU A 34 15.04 6.77 -34.62
CA GLU A 34 16.09 7.61 -34.05
C GLU A 34 16.22 7.27 -32.56
N GLN A 35 17.34 6.62 -32.20
CA GLN A 35 17.74 6.47 -30.81
C GLN A 35 18.15 7.86 -30.29
N GLU A 36 17.18 8.61 -29.78
CA GLU A 36 17.46 9.76 -28.93
C GLU A 36 18.13 9.24 -27.65
N GLN A 37 19.46 9.32 -27.62
CA GLN A 37 20.20 9.30 -26.37
C GLN A 37 19.81 10.57 -25.64
N GLU A 38 18.87 10.48 -24.69
CA GLU A 38 18.68 11.52 -23.68
C GLU A 38 20.03 11.76 -23.01
N GLU A 39 20.72 12.83 -23.38
CA GLU A 39 21.87 13.33 -22.63
C GLU A 39 21.34 13.66 -21.23
N GLU A 40 21.64 12.82 -20.24
CA GLU A 40 21.35 13.14 -18.84
C GLU A 40 21.97 14.51 -18.53
N GLU A 41 21.14 15.55 -18.43
CA GLU A 41 21.57 16.87 -17.99
C GLU A 41 22.31 16.69 -16.66
N LYS A 42 23.61 17.03 -16.67
CA LYS A 42 24.43 16.98 -15.47
C LYS A 42 23.86 17.98 -14.46
N ILE A 43 23.11 17.45 -13.50
CA ILE A 43 22.57 18.24 -12.39
C ILE A 43 23.75 18.88 -11.66
N PRO A 44 23.75 20.22 -11.50
CA PRO A 44 24.84 20.91 -10.81
C PRO A 44 24.93 20.45 -9.36
N GLU A 45 26.16 20.27 -8.85
CA GLU A 45 26.36 19.94 -7.44
C GLU A 45 26.07 21.17 -6.57
N VAL A 46 25.07 21.04 -5.69
CA VAL A 46 24.67 22.04 -4.70
C VAL A 46 24.85 21.42 -3.31
N PRO A 47 26.06 21.54 -2.71
CA PRO A 47 26.29 21.01 -1.38
C PRO A 47 25.56 21.85 -0.33
N LEU A 48 24.99 21.17 0.67
CA LEU A 48 24.39 21.82 1.81
C LEU A 48 25.46 22.56 2.63
N THR A 49 25.26 23.84 2.88
CA THR A 49 26.19 24.69 3.66
C THR A 49 25.73 24.86 5.10
N GLU A 50 26.67 25.17 6.00
CA GLU A 50 26.37 25.45 7.41
C GLU A 50 25.45 26.66 7.59
N ASP A 51 25.55 27.68 6.73
CA ASP A 51 24.68 28.85 6.76
C ASP A 51 23.22 28.46 6.49
N VAL A 52 22.98 27.63 5.47
CA VAL A 52 21.63 27.12 5.16
C VAL A 52 21.11 26.28 6.31
N ILE A 53 21.95 25.45 6.95
CA ILE A 53 21.53 24.69 8.12
C ILE A 53 21.14 25.63 9.26
N ALA A 54 21.97 26.61 9.59
CA ALA A 54 21.74 27.55 10.68
C ALA A 54 20.42 28.32 10.52
N GLU A 55 20.05 28.69 9.29
CA GLU A 55 18.79 29.38 8.98
C GLU A 55 17.55 28.48 9.11
N ASN A 56 17.70 27.16 8.95
CA ASN A 56 16.58 26.21 8.88
C ASN A 56 16.50 25.27 10.10
N LEU A 57 17.38 25.44 11.08
CA LEU A 57 17.31 24.76 12.37
C LEU A 57 16.21 25.34 13.25
N SER A 58 15.44 24.46 13.88
CA SER A 58 14.39 24.86 14.81
C SER A 58 14.21 23.84 15.95
N LEU A 59 13.28 24.15 16.86
CA LEU A 59 12.95 23.34 18.04
C LEU A 59 14.15 23.14 18.99
N LEU A 60 14.39 24.12 19.86
CA LEU A 60 15.44 24.03 20.88
C LEU A 60 15.04 23.05 22.00
N CYS A 61 15.82 22.00 22.19
CA CYS A 61 15.56 20.96 23.18
C CYS A 61 16.82 20.70 24.03
N LYS A 62 16.63 20.16 25.24
CA LYS A 62 17.75 19.65 26.03
C LYS A 62 18.37 18.42 25.36
N THR A 63 19.70 18.37 25.35
CA THR A 63 20.45 17.18 24.92
C THR A 63 20.20 16.00 25.87
N GLY A 64 20.51 14.77 25.44
CA GLY A 64 20.21 13.56 26.21
C GLY A 64 20.82 13.51 27.62
N ASN A 65 21.93 14.22 27.85
CA ASN A 65 22.55 14.37 29.17
C ASN A 65 21.90 15.47 30.04
N GLY A 66 20.99 16.27 29.50
CA GLY A 66 20.32 17.39 30.17
C GLY A 66 21.19 18.61 30.44
N LEU A 67 22.45 18.61 29.99
CA LEU A 67 23.46 19.63 30.32
C LEU A 67 23.62 20.71 29.25
N ALA A 68 23.10 20.49 28.05
CA ALA A 68 23.14 21.43 26.94
C ALA A 68 21.78 21.51 26.24
N HIS A 69 21.67 22.44 25.29
CA HIS A 69 20.55 22.51 24.37
C HIS A 69 21.06 22.35 22.93
N ALA A 70 20.24 21.75 22.09
CA ALA A 70 20.47 21.63 20.65
C ALA A 70 19.15 21.88 19.92
N TYR A 71 19.23 22.46 18.72
CA TYR A 71 18.12 22.43 17.78
C TYR A 71 17.98 20.99 17.24
N VAL A 72 16.76 20.48 17.22
CA VAL A 72 16.50 19.06 16.88
C VAL A 72 15.63 18.87 15.65
N ARG A 73 15.15 19.96 15.04
CA ARG A 73 14.42 19.95 13.77
C ARG A 73 15.20 20.69 12.70
N LEU A 74 15.23 20.12 11.50
CA LEU A 74 15.83 20.72 10.32
C LEU A 74 14.88 20.54 9.12
N ASP A 75 14.43 21.66 8.55
CA ASP A 75 13.50 21.65 7.42
C ASP A 75 14.15 22.36 6.22
N ILE A 76 14.61 21.61 5.23
CA ILE A 76 15.31 22.13 4.06
C ILE A 76 14.63 21.61 2.80
N LYS A 77 13.67 22.38 2.29
CA LYS A 77 12.86 22.02 1.12
C LYS A 77 13.22 22.88 -0.08
N GLU A 78 13.05 22.33 -1.28
CA GLU A 78 13.04 23.10 -2.54
C GLU A 78 14.32 23.92 -2.76
N ARG A 79 15.49 23.30 -2.57
CA ARG A 79 16.80 23.97 -2.66
C ARG A 79 17.80 23.29 -3.58
N GLU A 80 17.35 22.30 -4.35
CA GLU A 80 18.18 21.57 -5.34
C GLU A 80 19.42 20.90 -4.72
N ILE A 81 19.41 20.64 -3.40
CA ILE A 81 20.59 20.14 -2.69
C ILE A 81 20.94 18.73 -3.19
N THR A 82 22.23 18.52 -3.46
CA THR A 82 22.76 17.24 -3.95
C THR A 82 23.61 16.50 -2.92
N ASP A 83 24.25 17.22 -1.99
CA ASP A 83 25.14 16.65 -0.97
C ASP A 83 24.76 17.13 0.44
N ILE A 84 24.56 16.17 1.34
CA ILE A 84 24.20 16.39 2.75
C ILE A 84 25.24 15.82 3.71
N SER A 85 26.46 15.56 3.25
CA SER A 85 27.55 14.99 4.07
C SER A 85 27.78 15.73 5.38
N VAL A 86 27.60 17.06 5.38
CA VAL A 86 27.71 17.93 6.55
C VAL A 86 26.73 17.58 7.68
N LEU A 87 25.57 16.97 7.36
CA LEU A 87 24.56 16.60 8.36
C LEU A 87 25.06 15.56 9.35
N SER A 88 26.10 14.78 8.99
CA SER A 88 26.70 13.80 9.89
C SER A 88 27.24 14.39 11.21
N GLN A 89 27.46 15.69 11.26
CA GLN A 89 27.93 16.40 12.45
C GLN A 89 26.79 16.83 13.39
N TYR A 90 25.54 16.82 12.92
CA TYR A 90 24.36 17.32 13.64
C TYR A 90 23.63 16.19 14.38
N ILE A 91 24.38 15.45 15.20
CA ILE A 91 23.98 14.19 15.86
C ILE A 91 22.74 14.29 16.78
N HIS A 92 22.28 15.50 17.07
CA HIS A 92 21.12 15.75 17.93
C HIS A 92 19.82 15.96 17.15
N LEU A 93 19.86 15.98 15.81
CA LEU A 93 18.67 16.05 14.97
C LEU A 93 17.76 14.84 15.20
N ARG A 94 16.46 15.12 15.19
CA ARG A 94 15.37 14.15 15.43
C ARG A 94 14.29 14.23 14.36
N TYR A 95 14.05 15.41 13.82
CA TYR A 95 13.06 15.64 12.78
C TYR A 95 13.77 16.26 11.58
N ILE A 96 13.81 15.55 10.46
CA ILE A 96 14.45 16.01 9.24
C ILE A 96 13.44 15.97 8.11
N ASP A 97 13.33 17.09 7.40
CA ASP A 97 12.57 17.20 6.18
C ASP A 97 13.48 17.77 5.07
N LEU A 98 13.72 16.94 4.05
CA LEU A 98 14.56 17.21 2.88
C LEU A 98 13.74 17.11 1.58
N THR A 99 12.41 17.31 1.66
CA THR A 99 11.51 17.17 0.51
C THR A 99 11.88 18.10 -0.65
N THR A 100 11.77 17.60 -1.88
CA THR A 100 12.00 18.38 -3.11
C THR A 100 13.44 18.92 -3.18
N ASN A 101 14.41 18.02 -3.22
CA ASN A 101 15.82 18.33 -3.49
C ASN A 101 16.34 17.40 -4.59
N ALA A 102 17.66 17.38 -4.82
CA ALA A 102 18.30 16.57 -5.85
C ALA A 102 19.18 15.46 -5.24
N LEU A 103 18.80 14.94 -4.07
CA LEU A 103 19.58 13.96 -3.33
C LEU A 103 19.59 12.61 -4.05
N ARG A 104 20.80 12.04 -4.17
CA ARG A 104 21.01 10.65 -4.64
C ARG A 104 21.51 9.73 -3.54
N ASP A 105 22.12 10.28 -2.50
CA ASP A 105 22.65 9.55 -1.36
C ASP A 105 22.17 10.17 -0.05
N ILE A 106 21.64 9.31 0.83
CA ILE A 106 21.23 9.66 2.19
C ILE A 106 22.08 8.98 3.27
N SER A 107 23.13 8.25 2.89
CA SER A 107 24.02 7.55 3.82
C SER A 107 24.61 8.43 4.94
N PRO A 108 24.86 9.75 4.78
CA PRO A 108 25.30 10.59 5.89
C PRO A 108 24.33 10.61 7.09
N LEU A 109 23.04 10.36 6.85
CA LEU A 109 22.00 10.32 7.88
C LEU A 109 22.11 9.10 8.80
N SER A 110 22.85 8.05 8.40
CA SER A 110 23.10 6.85 9.23
C SER A 110 23.73 7.19 10.60
N SER A 111 24.46 8.30 10.68
CA SER A 111 25.07 8.78 11.93
C SER A 111 24.07 9.39 12.92
N LEU A 112 22.87 9.75 12.47
CA LEU A 112 21.86 10.47 13.23
C LEU A 112 20.97 9.53 14.03
N THR A 113 21.58 8.80 14.96
CA THR A 113 20.95 7.73 15.75
C THR A 113 19.75 8.15 16.60
N HIS A 114 19.49 9.46 16.76
CA HIS A 114 18.32 10.00 17.46
C HIS A 114 17.16 10.43 16.54
N LEU A 115 17.26 10.18 15.24
CA LEU A 115 16.19 10.42 14.27
C LEU A 115 14.89 9.74 14.71
N LEU A 116 13.80 10.51 14.67
CA LEU A 116 12.43 10.09 14.92
C LEU A 116 11.60 10.15 13.64
N THR A 117 11.77 11.22 12.85
CA THR A 117 11.08 11.39 11.57
C THR A 117 12.05 11.78 10.47
N LEU A 118 11.93 11.15 9.31
CA LEU A 118 12.69 11.46 8.11
C LEU A 118 11.77 11.60 6.91
N ASN A 119 11.75 12.77 6.28
CA ASN A 119 11.11 12.98 4.99
C ASN A 119 12.17 13.30 3.94
N CYS A 120 12.28 12.46 2.91
CA CYS A 120 13.13 12.64 1.73
C CYS A 120 12.33 12.51 0.43
N ASP A 121 11.04 12.87 0.46
CA ASP A 121 10.17 12.82 -0.71
C ASP A 121 10.70 13.70 -1.85
N ARG A 122 10.36 13.36 -3.10
CA ARG A 122 10.70 14.14 -4.29
C ARG A 122 12.21 14.40 -4.39
N ASN A 123 12.99 13.33 -4.40
CA ASN A 123 14.43 13.35 -4.60
C ASN A 123 14.80 12.37 -5.74
N LEU A 124 16.08 12.04 -5.88
CA LEU A 124 16.62 11.17 -6.93
C LEU A 124 17.22 9.89 -6.34
N LEU A 125 16.68 9.41 -5.21
CA LEU A 125 17.22 8.27 -4.48
C LEU A 125 16.95 6.97 -5.24
N ALA A 126 18.01 6.20 -5.51
CA ALA A 126 17.91 4.84 -6.04
C ALA A 126 17.75 3.77 -4.93
N SER A 127 18.05 4.15 -3.68
CA SER A 127 17.93 3.30 -2.50
C SER A 127 17.64 4.15 -1.26
N ALA A 128 16.83 3.62 -0.36
CA ALA A 128 16.61 4.20 0.98
C ALA A 128 17.40 3.46 2.09
N LYS A 129 18.45 2.72 1.70
CA LYS A 129 19.29 1.98 2.65
C LYS A 129 20.00 2.93 3.61
N LEU A 130 19.83 2.66 4.91
CA LEU A 130 20.53 3.33 6.00
C LEU A 130 21.04 2.29 6.99
N ASP A 131 22.02 2.67 7.82
CA ASP A 131 22.32 1.89 9.00
C ASP A 131 21.13 1.93 9.97
N GLU A 132 21.04 0.96 10.87
CA GLU A 132 19.90 0.84 11.79
C GLU A 132 19.74 2.09 12.67
N LEU A 133 18.72 2.90 12.37
CA LEU A 133 18.27 4.02 13.19
C LEU A 133 17.31 3.54 14.30
N PRO A 134 17.73 3.49 15.57
CA PRO A 134 17.01 2.78 16.63
C PRO A 134 15.71 3.46 17.09
N TYR A 135 15.54 4.76 16.78
CA TYR A 135 14.38 5.54 17.19
C TYR A 135 13.52 6.04 16.02
N LEU A 136 13.86 5.70 14.77
CA LEU A 136 13.10 6.18 13.62
C LEU A 136 11.69 5.57 13.64
N GLN A 137 10.67 6.42 13.65
CA GLN A 137 9.26 6.05 13.76
C GLN A 137 8.51 6.29 12.46
N VAL A 138 8.83 7.36 11.75
CA VAL A 138 8.15 7.73 10.49
C VAL A 138 9.20 8.03 9.44
N ALA A 139 9.10 7.37 8.29
CA ALA A 139 9.98 7.61 7.16
C ALA A 139 9.19 7.72 5.86
N SER A 140 9.48 8.76 5.06
CA SER A 140 8.88 8.96 3.74
C SER A 140 9.98 9.17 2.71
N PHE A 141 9.89 8.40 1.62
CA PHE A 141 10.76 8.46 0.46
C PHE A 141 9.93 8.45 -0.83
N ALA A 142 8.73 9.02 -0.79
CA ALA A 142 7.82 9.03 -1.93
C ALA A 142 8.38 9.84 -3.10
N TYR A 143 7.98 9.53 -4.33
CA TYR A 143 8.45 10.24 -5.53
C TYR A 143 9.98 10.25 -5.65
N ASN A 144 10.59 9.06 -5.60
CA ASN A 144 12.02 8.83 -5.81
C ASN A 144 12.22 7.80 -6.94
N ARG A 145 13.43 7.25 -7.07
CA ARG A 145 13.77 6.20 -8.05
C ARG A 145 14.16 4.90 -7.35
N ILE A 146 13.60 4.63 -6.17
CA ILE A 146 14.01 3.49 -5.34
C ILE A 146 13.56 2.19 -6.01
N GLN A 147 14.49 1.25 -6.17
CA GLN A 147 14.22 -0.03 -6.84
C GLN A 147 14.06 -1.22 -5.88
N THR A 148 14.52 -1.07 -4.63
CA THR A 148 14.55 -2.14 -3.63
C THR A 148 14.24 -1.61 -2.23
N THR A 149 13.61 -2.46 -1.42
CA THR A 149 13.30 -2.20 0.00
C THR A 149 14.42 -2.64 0.96
N GLU A 150 15.57 -3.06 0.44
CA GLU A 150 16.71 -3.48 1.25
C GLU A 150 17.26 -2.37 2.14
N GLY A 151 17.60 -2.71 3.38
CA GLY A 151 18.22 -1.78 4.33
C GLY A 151 17.26 -0.88 5.07
N ILE A 152 15.94 -1.03 4.88
CA ILE A 152 14.89 -0.27 5.58
C ILE A 152 14.37 -1.07 6.79
N ASN A 153 15.27 -1.45 7.69
CA ASN A 153 14.95 -2.31 8.85
C ASN A 153 15.19 -1.58 10.17
N HIS A 154 14.33 -0.61 10.48
CA HIS A 154 14.43 0.21 11.68
C HIS A 154 13.44 -0.30 12.76
N PRO A 155 13.91 -0.58 13.99
CA PRO A 155 13.13 -1.38 14.95
C PRO A 155 11.86 -0.71 15.47
N LEU A 156 11.81 0.62 15.44
CA LEU A 156 10.68 1.41 15.94
C LEU A 156 9.87 2.09 14.83
N ILE A 157 10.10 1.75 13.56
CA ILE A 157 9.34 2.36 12.46
C ILE A 157 7.89 1.89 12.51
N GLU A 158 6.97 2.85 12.49
CA GLU A 158 5.52 2.66 12.59
C GLU A 158 4.82 2.93 11.26
N SER A 159 5.37 3.86 10.47
CA SER A 159 4.87 4.24 9.15
C SER A 159 6.02 4.41 8.16
N LEU A 160 5.92 3.73 7.03
CA LEU A 160 6.89 3.79 5.93
C LEU A 160 6.17 4.11 4.62
N ASN A 161 6.58 5.20 3.98
CA ASN A 161 6.09 5.60 2.67
C ASN A 161 7.14 5.48 1.57
N LEU A 162 6.85 4.62 0.61
CA LEU A 162 7.66 4.31 -0.57
C LEU A 162 6.85 4.50 -1.86
N SER A 163 5.78 5.30 -1.81
CA SER A 163 4.91 5.51 -2.97
C SER A 163 5.64 6.21 -4.13
N PHE A 164 5.24 5.94 -5.36
CA PHE A 164 5.80 6.56 -6.56
C PHE A 164 7.31 6.37 -6.65
N ASN A 165 7.72 5.10 -6.67
CA ASN A 165 9.09 4.65 -6.83
C ASN A 165 9.16 3.60 -7.94
N GLU A 166 10.28 2.90 -8.09
CA GLU A 166 10.51 1.90 -9.13
C GLU A 166 10.64 0.48 -8.57
N ILE A 167 10.01 0.22 -7.42
CA ILE A 167 10.11 -1.07 -6.72
C ILE A 167 9.33 -2.12 -7.51
N SER A 168 10.03 -3.14 -8.00
CA SER A 168 9.43 -4.27 -8.72
C SER A 168 9.23 -5.51 -7.86
N LEU A 169 9.97 -5.60 -6.74
CA LEU A 169 9.90 -6.69 -5.77
C LEU A 169 10.18 -6.14 -4.36
N VAL A 170 9.36 -6.54 -3.40
CA VAL A 170 9.63 -6.29 -1.98
C VAL A 170 10.61 -7.34 -1.47
N SER A 171 11.83 -6.92 -1.12
CA SER A 171 12.88 -7.77 -0.58
C SER A 171 13.61 -7.11 0.60
N GLY A 172 14.14 -7.92 1.52
CA GLY A 172 14.96 -7.42 2.61
C GLY A 172 14.20 -6.73 3.76
N LEU A 173 12.87 -6.67 3.74
CA LEU A 173 12.07 -6.29 4.91
C LEU A 173 12.04 -7.46 5.91
N GLU A 174 12.64 -7.27 7.09
CA GLU A 174 12.78 -8.29 8.12
C GLU A 174 11.65 -8.19 9.17
N PRO A 175 10.75 -9.19 9.27
CA PRO A 175 9.60 -9.12 10.18
C PRO A 175 9.99 -9.06 11.65
N SER A 176 11.14 -9.64 12.02
CA SER A 176 11.69 -9.61 13.38
C SER A 176 12.15 -8.22 13.82
N LYS A 177 12.55 -7.37 12.87
CA LYS A 177 12.96 -5.98 13.12
C LYS A 177 11.79 -5.02 13.01
N LEU A 178 10.92 -5.21 12.02
CA LEU A 178 9.79 -4.32 11.73
C LEU A 178 8.55 -4.61 12.59
N SER A 179 8.74 -4.94 13.86
CA SER A 179 7.66 -5.32 14.77
C SER A 179 6.67 -4.20 15.09
N LYS A 180 7.06 -2.95 14.84
CA LYS A 180 6.24 -1.75 15.08
C LYS A 180 5.58 -1.20 13.81
N LEU A 181 5.86 -1.75 12.63
CA LEU A 181 5.37 -1.20 11.38
C LEU A 181 3.87 -1.55 11.22
N HIS A 182 3.02 -0.53 11.24
CA HIS A 182 1.56 -0.69 11.12
C HIS A 182 1.04 -0.18 9.76
N THR A 183 1.74 0.77 9.12
CA THR A 183 1.34 1.34 7.83
C THR A 183 2.47 1.25 6.82
N LEU A 184 2.20 0.63 5.67
CA LEU A 184 3.13 0.53 4.55
C LEU A 184 2.46 1.04 3.27
N GLU A 185 3.07 2.07 2.68
CA GLU A 185 2.61 2.73 1.46
C GLU A 185 3.55 2.39 0.30
N LEU A 186 3.02 1.68 -0.70
CA LEU A 186 3.73 1.21 -1.89
C LEU A 186 2.98 1.57 -3.17
N ARG A 187 2.07 2.56 -3.13
CA ARG A 187 1.30 3.02 -4.28
C ARG A 187 2.23 3.48 -5.42
N GLY A 188 1.87 3.28 -6.69
CA GLY A 188 2.64 3.86 -7.80
C GLY A 188 4.02 3.23 -7.96
N ASN A 189 4.14 1.91 -7.78
CA ASN A 189 5.39 1.16 -7.97
C ASN A 189 5.25 0.20 -9.17
N LYS A 190 6.23 -0.68 -9.34
CA LYS A 190 6.29 -1.66 -10.43
C LYS A 190 6.01 -3.10 -9.96
N LEU A 191 5.28 -3.27 -8.84
CA LEU A 191 5.02 -4.57 -8.25
C LEU A 191 4.09 -5.39 -9.14
N THR A 192 4.41 -6.68 -9.33
CA THR A 192 3.59 -7.64 -10.10
C THR A 192 2.86 -8.65 -9.22
N SER A 193 3.20 -8.70 -7.94
CA SER A 193 2.57 -9.53 -6.91
C SER A 193 2.75 -8.90 -5.53
N THR A 194 2.03 -9.41 -4.53
CA THR A 194 2.21 -9.00 -3.12
C THR A 194 3.29 -9.79 -2.38
N ALA A 195 4.05 -10.64 -3.07
CA ALA A 195 5.10 -11.45 -2.47
C ALA A 195 6.18 -10.61 -1.78
N GLY A 196 6.71 -11.11 -0.66
CA GLY A 196 7.75 -10.43 0.12
C GLY A 196 7.22 -9.49 1.21
N ILE A 197 5.93 -9.16 1.20
CA ILE A 197 5.27 -8.34 2.23
C ILE A 197 4.85 -9.25 3.39
N TYR A 198 5.80 -9.66 4.23
CA TYR A 198 5.57 -10.61 5.33
C TYR A 198 5.59 -9.93 6.70
N LEU A 199 4.78 -8.90 6.91
CA LEU A 199 4.82 -8.04 8.11
C LEU A 199 3.62 -8.31 9.03
N PRO A 200 3.71 -9.20 10.03
CA PRO A 200 2.53 -9.72 10.73
C PRO A 200 1.74 -8.67 11.52
N ASN A 201 2.39 -7.57 11.96
CA ASN A 201 1.76 -6.48 12.71
C ASN A 201 1.19 -5.36 11.83
N LEU A 202 1.31 -5.48 10.50
CA LEU A 202 0.81 -4.48 9.57
C LEU A 202 -0.71 -4.41 9.66
N LYS A 203 -1.24 -3.18 9.71
CA LYS A 203 -2.68 -2.89 9.77
C LYS A 203 -3.18 -2.30 8.45
N ASN A 204 -2.39 -1.42 7.86
CA ASN A 204 -2.74 -0.72 6.62
C ASN A 204 -1.68 -1.02 5.55
N LEU A 205 -2.15 -1.51 4.40
CA LEU A 205 -1.31 -1.81 3.25
C LEU A 205 -1.90 -1.15 2.00
N PHE A 206 -1.11 -0.29 1.38
CA PHE A 206 -1.52 0.45 0.18
C PHE A 206 -0.63 0.07 -1.00
N LEU A 207 -1.25 -0.53 -2.00
CA LEU A 207 -0.61 -1.11 -3.19
C LEU A 207 -1.26 -0.60 -4.48
N GLY A 208 -1.99 0.52 -4.42
CA GLY A 208 -2.69 1.04 -5.59
C GLY A 208 -1.75 1.47 -6.72
N ALA A 209 -2.22 1.55 -7.96
CA ALA A 209 -1.42 1.95 -9.12
C ALA A 209 -0.12 1.14 -9.24
N ASN A 210 -0.23 -0.19 -9.29
CA ASN A 210 0.86 -1.13 -9.53
C ASN A 210 0.50 -2.03 -10.74
N MET A 211 1.26 -3.10 -10.97
CA MET A 211 1.00 -4.09 -12.02
C MET A 211 0.66 -5.46 -11.41
N ILE A 212 0.03 -5.48 -10.23
CA ILE A 212 -0.23 -6.71 -9.48
C ILE A 212 -1.25 -7.56 -10.23
N THR A 213 -0.89 -8.82 -10.49
CA THR A 213 -1.76 -9.81 -11.14
C THR A 213 -2.19 -10.93 -10.21
N LYS A 214 -1.49 -11.09 -9.08
CA LYS A 214 -1.68 -12.18 -8.12
C LYS A 214 -1.39 -11.75 -6.69
N LEU A 215 -2.19 -12.27 -5.76
CA LEU A 215 -2.03 -12.05 -4.33
C LEU A 215 -1.29 -13.26 -3.73
N GLU A 216 -0.13 -13.01 -3.14
CA GLU A 216 0.74 -14.01 -2.53
C GLU A 216 1.24 -13.52 -1.17
N GLY A 217 1.19 -14.37 -0.14
CA GLY A 217 1.78 -14.06 1.16
C GLY A 217 0.90 -13.23 2.10
N LEU A 218 -0.24 -12.74 1.63
CA LEU A 218 -1.17 -11.93 2.42
C LEU A 218 -1.76 -12.71 3.61
N GLU A 219 -1.80 -14.04 3.55
CA GLU A 219 -2.27 -14.90 4.63
C GLU A 219 -1.44 -14.79 5.91
N ARG A 220 -0.25 -14.17 5.84
CA ARG A 220 0.64 -13.93 6.99
C ARG A 220 0.36 -12.59 7.69
N LEU A 221 -0.48 -11.73 7.11
CA LEU A 221 -0.80 -10.41 7.63
C LEU A 221 -2.04 -10.48 8.55
N GLU A 222 -1.92 -11.22 9.65
CA GLU A 222 -3.05 -11.54 10.54
C GLU A 222 -3.71 -10.30 11.18
N HIS A 223 -2.97 -9.20 11.31
CA HIS A 223 -3.43 -7.92 11.85
C HIS A 223 -3.89 -6.90 10.80
N LEU A 224 -3.85 -7.25 9.51
CA LEU A 224 -4.26 -6.34 8.44
C LEU A 224 -5.75 -6.03 8.55
N THR A 225 -6.10 -4.75 8.54
CA THR A 225 -7.46 -4.24 8.61
C THR A 225 -7.89 -3.59 7.29
N THR A 226 -6.93 -2.96 6.60
CA THR A 226 -7.17 -2.15 5.41
C THR A 226 -6.20 -2.56 4.31
N LEU A 227 -6.75 -2.92 3.14
CA LEU A 227 -5.98 -3.29 1.95
C LEU A 227 -6.44 -2.48 0.73
N HIS A 228 -5.56 -1.67 0.17
CA HIS A 228 -5.81 -0.96 -1.09
C HIS A 228 -5.02 -1.60 -2.23
N LEU A 229 -5.73 -2.05 -3.26
CA LEU A 229 -5.24 -2.68 -4.48
C LEU A 229 -5.80 -1.98 -5.74
N ARG A 230 -6.32 -0.75 -5.60
CA ARG A 230 -6.88 0.03 -6.71
C ARG A 230 -5.91 0.14 -7.90
N ASP A 231 -6.41 0.16 -9.13
CA ASP A 231 -5.62 0.38 -10.35
C ASP A 231 -4.47 -0.64 -10.46
N ASN A 232 -4.82 -1.92 -10.52
CA ASN A 232 -3.91 -3.05 -10.72
C ASN A 232 -4.46 -3.96 -11.85
N GLN A 233 -3.88 -5.15 -12.03
CA GLN A 233 -4.23 -6.09 -13.10
C GLN A 233 -4.77 -7.41 -12.54
N ILE A 234 -5.47 -7.36 -11.39
CA ILE A 234 -5.99 -8.56 -10.71
C ILE A 234 -7.25 -9.02 -11.42
N SER A 235 -7.28 -10.26 -11.89
CA SER A 235 -8.45 -10.87 -12.53
C SER A 235 -9.05 -12.03 -11.76
N ASN A 236 -8.28 -12.64 -10.85
CA ASN A 236 -8.72 -13.71 -9.96
C ASN A 236 -8.52 -13.29 -8.50
N LEU A 237 -9.42 -13.73 -7.63
CA LEU A 237 -9.38 -13.39 -6.20
C LEU A 237 -8.78 -14.52 -5.35
N ASP A 238 -7.81 -15.25 -5.90
CA ASP A 238 -7.01 -16.20 -5.13
C ASP A 238 -6.05 -15.44 -4.19
N GLY A 239 -5.64 -16.10 -3.09
CA GLY A 239 -4.71 -15.54 -2.10
C GLY A 239 -5.37 -14.94 -0.85
N PHE A 240 -6.69 -14.74 -0.85
CA PHE A 240 -7.44 -14.50 0.39
C PHE A 240 -7.55 -15.78 1.22
N SER A 241 -7.45 -15.63 2.55
CA SER A 241 -7.39 -16.76 3.48
C SER A 241 -8.08 -16.44 4.80
N GLU A 242 -8.60 -17.47 5.48
CA GLU A 242 -9.16 -17.37 6.83
C GLU A 242 -8.17 -16.85 7.90
N ASN A 243 -6.87 -16.85 7.61
CA ASN A 243 -5.84 -16.27 8.49
C ASN A 243 -5.87 -14.73 8.50
N MET A 244 -6.47 -14.09 7.50
CA MET A 244 -6.62 -12.64 7.42
C MET A 244 -7.79 -12.16 8.30
N ARG A 245 -7.75 -12.51 9.58
CA ARG A 245 -8.88 -12.48 10.52
C ARG A 245 -9.36 -11.07 10.88
N ASN A 246 -8.57 -10.04 10.60
CA ASN A 246 -8.88 -8.67 10.93
C ASN A 246 -9.21 -7.78 9.74
N LEU A 247 -9.15 -8.32 8.52
CA LEU A 247 -9.37 -7.56 7.30
C LEU A 247 -10.83 -7.12 7.24
N GLN A 248 -11.04 -5.80 7.13
CA GLN A 248 -12.34 -5.15 7.21
C GLN A 248 -12.68 -4.38 5.95
N TYR A 249 -11.68 -3.79 5.31
CA TYR A 249 -11.84 -2.97 4.12
C TYR A 249 -10.89 -3.43 3.02
N ILE A 250 -11.43 -3.65 1.82
CA ILE A 250 -10.66 -3.97 0.63
C ILE A 250 -11.10 -3.06 -0.51
N ASN A 251 -10.15 -2.33 -1.10
CA ASN A 251 -10.39 -1.57 -2.31
C ASN A 251 -9.67 -2.22 -3.48
N MET A 252 -10.43 -2.72 -4.46
CA MET A 252 -9.93 -3.30 -5.71
C MET A 252 -10.51 -2.58 -6.94
N ARG A 253 -10.87 -1.29 -6.81
CA ARG A 253 -11.32 -0.46 -7.94
C ARG A 253 -10.34 -0.52 -9.10
N GLY A 254 -10.79 -0.49 -10.35
CA GLY A 254 -9.88 -0.41 -11.50
C GLY A 254 -9.00 -1.66 -11.64
N ASN A 255 -9.60 -2.84 -11.56
CA ASN A 255 -8.92 -4.12 -11.78
C ASN A 255 -9.62 -4.90 -12.91
N MET A 256 -9.26 -6.17 -13.10
CA MET A 256 -9.69 -7.00 -14.23
C MET A 256 -10.61 -8.16 -13.81
N VAL A 257 -11.32 -8.04 -12.68
CA VAL A 257 -12.25 -9.07 -12.20
C VAL A 257 -13.48 -9.08 -13.10
N SER A 258 -13.68 -10.16 -13.85
CA SER A 258 -14.77 -10.25 -14.83
C SER A 258 -15.96 -11.08 -14.36
N ASP A 259 -15.74 -12.11 -13.54
CA ASP A 259 -16.80 -12.92 -12.98
C ASP A 259 -17.04 -12.54 -11.51
N VAL A 260 -18.25 -12.09 -11.18
CA VAL A 260 -18.64 -11.75 -9.81
C VAL A 260 -18.55 -12.94 -8.86
N LYS A 261 -18.64 -14.18 -9.36
CA LYS A 261 -18.51 -15.41 -8.55
C LYS A 261 -17.14 -15.55 -7.89
N GLU A 262 -16.11 -14.87 -8.40
CA GLU A 262 -14.80 -14.82 -7.75
C GLU A 262 -14.88 -14.25 -6.33
N THR A 263 -15.85 -13.39 -6.04
CA THR A 263 -16.07 -12.83 -4.69
C THR A 263 -16.41 -13.90 -3.65
N ALA A 264 -16.91 -15.07 -4.06
CA ALA A 264 -17.13 -16.21 -3.16
C ALA A 264 -15.84 -16.67 -2.46
N LYS A 265 -14.65 -16.43 -3.05
CA LYS A 265 -13.34 -16.74 -2.44
C LYS A 265 -13.07 -15.89 -1.20
N MET A 266 -13.66 -14.69 -1.13
CA MET A 266 -13.55 -13.78 0.01
C MET A 266 -14.49 -14.15 1.17
N LYS A 267 -15.39 -15.15 1.00
CA LYS A 267 -16.26 -15.65 2.08
C LYS A 267 -15.48 -16.09 3.32
N CYS A 268 -14.23 -16.51 3.15
CA CYS A 268 -13.34 -16.91 4.24
C CYS A 268 -12.95 -15.77 5.20
N LEU A 269 -13.12 -14.51 4.81
CA LEU A 269 -12.69 -13.34 5.57
C LEU A 269 -13.70 -12.97 6.66
N PRO A 270 -13.41 -13.20 7.96
CA PRO A 270 -14.45 -13.18 8.99
C PRO A 270 -15.00 -11.79 9.33
N LYS A 271 -14.22 -10.73 9.09
CA LYS A 271 -14.53 -9.34 9.48
C LYS A 271 -14.66 -8.38 8.29
N LEU A 272 -14.70 -8.89 7.06
CA LEU A 272 -14.85 -8.04 5.88
C LEU A 272 -16.20 -7.32 5.93
N ARG A 273 -16.18 -5.98 5.92
CA ARG A 273 -17.37 -5.10 5.99
C ARG A 273 -17.54 -4.26 4.74
N ALA A 274 -16.45 -3.82 4.12
CA ALA A 274 -16.49 -2.98 2.93
C ALA A 274 -15.60 -3.55 1.81
N LEU A 275 -16.17 -3.63 0.60
CA LEU A 275 -15.51 -4.12 -0.59
C LEU A 275 -15.80 -3.18 -1.74
N ILE A 276 -14.76 -2.68 -2.41
CA ILE A 276 -14.89 -1.81 -3.59
C ILE A 276 -14.37 -2.58 -4.79
N LEU A 277 -15.22 -2.82 -5.79
CA LEU A 277 -14.88 -3.41 -7.09
C LEU A 277 -15.34 -2.55 -8.27
N SER A 278 -15.83 -1.33 -8.05
CA SER A 278 -16.17 -0.38 -9.12
C SER A 278 -15.05 -0.32 -10.16
N GLU A 279 -15.38 -0.15 -11.44
CA GLU A 279 -14.38 -0.17 -12.53
C GLU A 279 -13.66 -1.52 -12.65
N ASN A 280 -14.35 -2.63 -12.35
CA ASN A 280 -13.98 -3.96 -12.81
C ASN A 280 -15.05 -4.44 -13.81
N PRO A 281 -14.72 -5.30 -14.79
CA PRO A 281 -15.73 -5.79 -15.73
C PRO A 281 -16.95 -6.48 -15.07
N CYS A 282 -16.79 -7.06 -13.88
CA CYS A 282 -17.91 -7.66 -13.13
C CYS A 282 -18.92 -6.64 -12.58
N SER A 283 -18.56 -5.36 -12.45
CA SER A 283 -19.47 -4.33 -11.91
C SER A 283 -20.55 -3.90 -12.90
N ASP A 284 -20.41 -4.28 -14.17
CA ASP A 284 -21.40 -3.99 -15.22
C ASP A 284 -22.55 -5.02 -15.29
N ASP A 285 -22.48 -6.09 -14.48
CA ASP A 285 -23.51 -7.13 -14.41
C ASP A 285 -24.72 -6.64 -13.57
N ASP A 286 -25.94 -6.82 -14.07
CA ASP A 286 -27.17 -6.43 -13.36
C ASP A 286 -27.34 -7.20 -12.02
N GLU A 287 -26.82 -8.42 -11.93
CA GLU A 287 -26.85 -9.26 -10.73
C GLU A 287 -25.64 -9.02 -9.81
N TYR A 288 -24.67 -8.21 -10.21
CA TYR A 288 -23.39 -7.95 -9.51
C TYR A 288 -23.59 -7.75 -8.01
N ARG A 289 -24.42 -6.78 -7.65
CA ARG A 289 -24.65 -6.39 -6.26
C ARG A 289 -25.28 -7.53 -5.45
N MET A 290 -26.29 -8.19 -6.01
CA MET A 290 -26.97 -9.29 -5.33
C MET A 290 -26.05 -10.52 -5.15
N GLU A 291 -25.27 -10.87 -6.18
CA GLU A 291 -24.32 -11.98 -6.13
C GLU A 291 -23.23 -11.77 -5.07
N VAL A 292 -22.68 -10.55 -4.96
CA VAL A 292 -21.70 -10.23 -3.91
C VAL A 292 -22.31 -10.43 -2.52
N LEU A 293 -23.54 -9.95 -2.29
CA LEU A 293 -24.22 -10.09 -1.01
C LEU A 293 -24.52 -11.55 -0.67
N ILE A 294 -24.94 -12.36 -1.65
CA ILE A 294 -25.15 -13.81 -1.49
C ILE A 294 -23.83 -14.51 -1.13
N GLY A 295 -22.73 -14.18 -1.79
CA GLY A 295 -21.42 -14.76 -1.54
C GLY A 295 -20.81 -14.38 -0.19
N ILE A 296 -20.94 -13.10 0.18
CA ILE A 296 -20.34 -12.49 1.37
C ILE A 296 -21.44 -11.86 2.24
N ARG A 297 -22.32 -12.68 2.81
CA ARG A 297 -23.52 -12.24 3.58
C ARG A 297 -23.30 -11.20 4.68
N ARG A 298 -22.07 -11.08 5.20
CA ARG A 298 -21.68 -10.12 6.25
C ARG A 298 -21.31 -8.74 5.71
N ILE A 299 -21.16 -8.58 4.39
CA ILE A 299 -20.74 -7.33 3.79
C ILE A 299 -21.76 -6.24 4.12
N GLU A 300 -21.26 -5.06 4.46
CA GLU A 300 -22.04 -3.89 4.84
C GLU A 300 -22.12 -2.89 3.71
N ARG A 301 -20.98 -2.64 3.06
CA ARG A 301 -20.87 -1.72 1.92
C ARG A 301 -20.24 -2.40 0.71
N LEU A 302 -20.85 -2.19 -0.44
CA LEU A 302 -20.26 -2.50 -1.75
C LEU A 302 -20.08 -1.19 -2.52
N ASP A 303 -18.88 -0.94 -3.01
CA ASP A 303 -18.51 0.30 -3.66
C ASP A 303 -18.84 1.52 -2.79
N LYS A 304 -19.75 2.39 -3.25
CA LYS A 304 -20.18 3.61 -2.56
C LYS A 304 -21.44 3.42 -1.72
N ASP A 305 -22.13 2.28 -1.86
CA ASP A 305 -23.49 2.10 -1.35
C ASP A 305 -23.58 1.00 -0.29
N ASP A 306 -24.17 1.34 0.85
CA ASP A 306 -24.50 0.38 1.91
C ASP A 306 -25.66 -0.53 1.51
N TYR A 307 -25.65 -1.77 1.99
CA TYR A 307 -26.77 -2.68 1.84
C TYR A 307 -27.87 -2.40 2.86
N ASN A 308 -29.09 -2.24 2.38
CA ASN A 308 -30.26 -2.10 3.22
C ASN A 308 -30.84 -3.48 3.64
N GLU A 309 -31.83 -3.47 4.53
CA GLU A 309 -32.44 -4.69 5.06
C GLU A 309 -33.29 -5.47 4.04
N GLU A 310 -33.91 -4.78 3.07
CA GLU A 310 -34.71 -5.42 2.02
C GLU A 310 -33.80 -6.25 1.09
N GLU A 311 -32.67 -5.68 0.67
CA GLU A 311 -31.65 -6.39 -0.13
C GLU A 311 -31.10 -7.62 0.61
N ARG A 312 -30.91 -7.53 1.93
CA ARG A 312 -30.45 -8.66 2.77
C ARG A 312 -31.47 -9.79 2.82
N GLN A 313 -32.75 -9.46 2.93
CA GLN A 313 -33.82 -10.45 2.94
C GLN A 313 -33.92 -11.16 1.59
N GLU A 314 -33.87 -10.39 0.49
CA GLU A 314 -33.87 -10.93 -0.87
C GLU A 314 -32.67 -11.86 -1.11
N ALA A 315 -31.46 -11.44 -0.74
CA ALA A 315 -30.26 -12.26 -0.87
C ALA A 315 -30.36 -13.59 -0.09
N GLU A 316 -30.92 -13.56 1.13
CA GLU A 316 -31.07 -14.78 1.94
C GLU A 316 -32.13 -15.73 1.34
N GLU A 317 -33.24 -15.21 0.79
CA GLU A 317 -34.25 -16.02 0.08
C GLU A 317 -33.67 -16.71 -1.15
N ILE A 318 -32.89 -15.97 -1.96
CA ILE A 318 -32.20 -16.50 -3.13
C ILE A 318 -31.18 -17.56 -2.70
N TYR A 319 -30.39 -17.29 -1.65
CA TYR A 319 -29.40 -18.22 -1.11
C TYR A 319 -30.02 -19.55 -0.68
N GLU A 320 -31.09 -19.51 0.12
CA GLU A 320 -31.74 -20.73 0.62
C GLU A 320 -32.43 -21.52 -0.51
N THR A 321 -32.95 -20.82 -1.54
CA THR A 321 -33.51 -21.47 -2.73
C THR A 321 -32.41 -22.21 -3.52
N ARG A 322 -31.29 -21.54 -3.85
CA ARG A 322 -30.15 -22.18 -4.55
C ARG A 322 -29.61 -23.36 -3.76
N ARG A 323 -29.48 -23.23 -2.44
CA ARG A 323 -29.02 -24.30 -1.56
C ARG A 323 -29.97 -25.50 -1.55
N ALA A 324 -31.29 -25.27 -1.54
CA ALA A 324 -32.27 -26.35 -1.60
C ALA A 324 -32.24 -27.07 -2.96
N GLU A 325 -32.09 -26.33 -4.05
CA GLU A 325 -31.94 -26.89 -5.40
C GLU A 325 -30.67 -27.74 -5.54
N GLU A 326 -29.53 -27.27 -5.01
CA GLU A 326 -28.28 -28.02 -4.99
C GLU A 326 -28.39 -29.33 -4.20
N LEU A 327 -29.03 -29.29 -3.02
CA LEU A 327 -29.25 -30.50 -2.21
C LEU A 327 -30.16 -31.50 -2.92
N ALA A 328 -31.25 -31.04 -3.53
CA ALA A 328 -32.16 -31.91 -4.29
C ALA A 328 -31.48 -32.53 -5.52
N ALA A 329 -30.60 -31.77 -6.20
CA ALA A 329 -29.82 -32.28 -7.31
C ALA A 329 -28.75 -33.30 -6.86
N GLY A 330 -28.15 -33.11 -5.69
CA GLY A 330 -27.17 -34.03 -5.09
C GLY A 330 -27.80 -35.35 -4.64
N GLU A 331 -28.96 -35.30 -3.97
CA GLU A 331 -29.71 -36.50 -3.54
C GLU A 331 -30.23 -37.31 -4.75
N GLY A 332 -30.67 -36.64 -5.81
CA GLY A 332 -31.06 -37.29 -7.06
C GLY A 332 -29.92 -38.03 -7.78
N ALA A 333 -28.66 -37.65 -7.54
CA ALA A 333 -27.50 -38.35 -8.09
C ALA A 333 -27.11 -39.61 -7.27
N GLU A 334 -27.38 -39.62 -5.96
CA GLU A 334 -27.14 -40.80 -5.10
C GLU A 334 -28.23 -41.89 -5.27
N GLU A 335 -29.49 -41.53 -5.50
CA GLU A 335 -30.57 -42.51 -5.76
C GLU A 335 -30.38 -43.26 -7.09
N VAL A 336 -29.80 -42.63 -8.12
CA VAL A 336 -29.57 -43.27 -9.43
C VAL A 336 -28.44 -44.31 -9.38
N ILE A 337 -27.53 -44.25 -8.41
CA ILE A 337 -26.42 -45.22 -8.27
C ILE A 337 -26.89 -46.50 -7.54
N GLN A 338 -28.03 -46.48 -6.83
CA GLN A 338 -28.56 -47.65 -6.12
C GLN A 338 -29.56 -48.50 -6.92
N SER A 339 -29.92 -48.13 -8.16
CA SER A 339 -30.89 -48.89 -8.96
C SER A 339 -30.30 -49.83 -10.02
N ASP A 340 -28.98 -49.86 -10.23
CA ASP A 340 -28.32 -50.68 -11.26
C ASP A 340 -27.62 -51.93 -10.69
N GLY A 341 -28.32 -52.71 -9.87
CA GLY A 341 -27.74 -53.90 -9.26
C GLY A 341 -28.74 -54.87 -8.66
N ASP A 342 -29.67 -55.39 -9.47
CA ASP A 342 -30.18 -56.77 -9.36
C ASP A 342 -31.18 -57.04 -10.50
N ASP A 343 -30.71 -57.66 -11.59
CA ASP A 343 -31.52 -58.65 -12.31
C ASP A 343 -30.64 -59.53 -13.22
N ALA A 344 -30.80 -60.85 -13.01
CA ALA A 344 -30.33 -62.04 -13.75
C ALA A 344 -29.00 -62.70 -13.36
#